data_AF-A0A924LE28-F1
#
_entry.id   AF-A0A924LE28-F1
#
_cell.length_a   1.000
_cell.length_b   1.000
_cell.length_c   1.000
_cell.angle_alpha   90.00
_cell.angle_beta   90.00
_cell.angle_gamma   90.00
#
_symmetry.space_group_name_H-M   'P 1'
#
loop_
_entity.id
_entity.type
_entity.pdbx_description
1 polymer ?
#
loop_
_entity_poly.entity_id
_entity_poly.type
_entity_poly.pdbx_seq_one_letter_code
_entity_poly.pdbx_strand_id
1 'polypeptide(L)'
;MNNFTPIPTSAQESAPEMARRLGAIVAGLAALVAWRFLRFPHLVALIIPLWTRLTRTARRFDRLVLRPARPPKPRADSAEKSQLSSVDNARPRSAALPSGRGWLVRELGYEAVAFGLQLEALLAEPAMQAMLAALPGAGRILRPLCRMLGVS
;
A
#
# COMPACT_ATOMS: atom_id res chain seq x y z
N MET A 1 4.87 -21.55 20.72
CA MET A 1 4.01 -20.53 21.34
C MET A 1 3.86 -19.37 20.38
N ASN A 2 2.65 -19.17 19.83
CA ASN A 2 2.37 -17.99 19.00
C ASN A 2 1.94 -16.85 19.93
N ASN A 3 2.86 -15.96 20.28
CA ASN A 3 2.53 -14.76 21.05
C ASN A 3 1.73 -13.80 20.16
N PHE A 4 0.42 -13.92 20.21
CA PHE A 4 -0.49 -12.92 19.68
C PHE A 4 -0.47 -11.75 20.66
N THR A 5 0.37 -10.75 20.43
CA THR A 5 0.36 -9.52 21.24
C THR A 5 -0.97 -8.82 20.96
N PRO A 6 -1.88 -8.71 21.94
CA PRO A 6 -3.11 -7.96 21.74
C PRO A 6 -2.72 -6.51 21.42
N ILE A 7 -3.38 -5.92 20.42
CA ILE A 7 -3.24 -4.50 20.11
C ILE A 7 -3.63 -3.73 21.39
N PRO A 8 -2.79 -2.81 21.90
CA PRO A 8 -3.15 -2.00 23.05
C PRO A 8 -4.43 -1.22 22.72
N THR A 9 -5.40 -1.18 23.64
CA THR A 9 -6.75 -0.64 23.42
C THR A 9 -6.74 0.78 22.82
N SER A 10 -5.80 1.62 23.26
CA SER A 10 -5.58 2.98 22.73
C SER A 10 -5.14 3.03 21.25
N ALA A 11 -4.38 2.03 20.79
CA ALA A 11 -4.02 1.90 19.38
C ALA A 11 -5.20 1.40 18.54
N GLN A 12 -6.09 0.60 19.13
CA GLN A 12 -7.30 0.13 18.44
C GLN A 12 -8.36 1.24 18.32
N GLU A 13 -8.46 2.14 19.30
CA GLU A 13 -9.30 3.35 19.24
C GLU A 13 -8.79 4.36 18.20
N SER A 14 -7.47 4.49 18.07
CA SER A 14 -6.83 5.39 17.10
C SER A 14 -6.72 4.81 15.69
N ALA A 15 -6.98 3.51 15.52
CA ALA A 15 -6.87 2.78 14.27
C ALA A 15 -7.63 3.38 13.07
N PRO A 16 -8.92 3.76 13.18
CA PRO A 16 -9.63 4.38 12.07
C PRO A 16 -9.04 5.75 11.70
N GLU A 17 -8.58 6.53 12.67
CA GLU A 17 -7.94 7.83 12.41
C GLU A 17 -6.61 7.65 11.67
N MET A 18 -5.78 6.69 12.10
CA MET A 18 -4.53 6.33 11.42
C MET A 18 -4.77 5.86 9.99
N ALA A 19 -5.81 5.05 9.76
CA ALA A 19 -6.19 4.61 8.42
C ALA A 19 -6.66 5.77 7.54
N ARG A 20 -7.40 6.73 8.10
CA ARG A 20 -7.83 7.95 7.40
C ARG A 20 -6.65 8.84 7.02
N ARG A 21 -5.70 9.09 7.93
CA ARG A 21 -4.48 9.88 7.66
C ARG A 21 -3.64 9.25 6.56
N LEU A 22 -3.39 7.94 6.64
CA LEU A 22 -2.70 7.22 5.57
C LEU A 22 -3.45 7.32 4.24
N GLY A 23 -4.78 7.13 4.27
CA GLY A 23 -5.63 7.27 3.09
C GLY A 23 -5.51 8.65 2.44
N ALA A 24 -5.51 9.71 3.24
CA ALA A 24 -5.36 11.08 2.78
C ALA A 24 -3.97 11.33 2.15
N ILE A 25 -2.89 10.87 2.78
CA ILE A 25 -1.52 10.97 2.23
C ILE A 25 -1.43 10.25 0.89
N VAL A 26 -1.94 9.02 0.80
CA VAL A 26 -1.91 8.22 -0.44
C VAL A 26 -2.77 8.84 -1.53
N ALA A 27 -3.94 9.38 -1.19
CA ALA A 27 -4.81 10.07 -2.15
C ALA A 27 -4.17 11.37 -2.67
N GLY A 28 -3.56 12.16 -1.79
CA GLY A 28 -2.82 13.37 -2.15
C GLY A 28 -1.65 13.06 -3.10
N LEU A 29 -0.87 12.03 -2.79
CA LEU A 29 0.21 11.57 -3.66
C LEU A 29 -0.33 11.09 -5.03
N ALA A 30 -1.45 10.36 -5.05
CA ALA A 30 -2.04 9.89 -6.29
C ALA A 30 -2.54 11.04 -7.18
N ALA A 31 -3.15 12.06 -6.58
CA ALA A 31 -3.58 13.27 -7.27
C ALA A 31 -2.38 14.05 -7.83
N LEU A 32 -1.31 14.19 -7.05
CA LEU A 32 -0.07 14.82 -7.48
C LEU A 32 0.55 14.09 -8.69
N VAL A 33 0.65 12.76 -8.60
CA VAL A 33 1.14 11.92 -9.71
C VAL A 33 0.32 12.17 -10.96
N ALA A 34 -1.01 12.11 -10.86
CA ALA A 34 -1.89 12.30 -12.00
C ALA A 34 -1.66 13.68 -12.64
N TRP A 35 -1.63 14.73 -11.83
CA TRP A 35 -1.42 16.10 -12.32
C TRP A 35 -0.05 16.30 -12.97
N ARG A 36 1.02 15.77 -12.37
CA ARG A 36 2.37 15.92 -12.91
C ARG A 36 2.59 15.07 -14.16
N PHE A 37 2.15 13.82 -14.16
CA PHE A 37 2.40 12.89 -15.25
C PHE A 37 1.58 13.25 -16.50
N LEU A 38 0.44 13.94 -16.35
CA LEU A 38 -0.28 14.53 -17.49
C LEU A 38 0.56 15.57 -18.26
N ARG A 39 1.55 16.20 -17.61
CA ARG A 39 2.46 17.16 -18.26
C ARG A 39 3.61 16.49 -19.02
N PHE A 40 3.83 15.18 -18.85
CA PHE A 40 4.95 14.45 -19.43
C PHE A 40 4.50 13.20 -20.20
N PRO A 41 4.58 13.17 -21.54
CA PRO A 41 4.00 12.10 -22.36
C PRO A 41 4.58 10.72 -22.07
N HIS A 42 5.85 10.64 -21.66
CA HIS A 42 6.51 9.37 -21.31
C HIS A 42 6.05 8.78 -19.97
N LEU A 43 5.41 9.58 -19.09
CA LEU A 43 4.92 9.16 -17.78
C LEU A 43 3.42 8.87 -17.75
N VAL A 44 2.66 9.31 -18.77
CA VAL A 44 1.20 9.11 -18.86
C VAL A 44 0.81 7.63 -18.74
N ALA A 45 1.58 6.73 -19.36
CA ALA A 45 1.35 5.29 -19.28
C ALA A 45 1.46 4.72 -17.85
N LEU A 46 2.14 5.42 -16.95
CA LEU A 46 2.32 5.02 -15.55
C LEU A 46 1.21 5.51 -14.63
N ILE A 47 0.35 6.45 -15.07
CA ILE A 47 -0.71 7.04 -14.24
C ILE A 47 -1.66 5.95 -13.72
N ILE A 48 -2.30 5.19 -14.62
CA ILE A 48 -3.28 4.17 -14.24
C ILE A 48 -2.66 3.05 -13.37
N PRO A 49 -1.52 2.43 -13.73
CA PRO A 49 -0.95 1.39 -12.89
C PRO A 49 -0.48 1.92 -11.53
N LEU A 50 0.06 3.15 -11.47
CA LEU A 50 0.47 3.74 -10.19
C LEU A 50 -0.74 4.08 -9.33
N TRP A 51 -1.74 4.75 -9.88
CA TRP A 51 -3.00 5.05 -9.20
C TRP A 51 -3.67 3.78 -8.67
N THR A 52 -3.75 2.74 -9.48
CA THR A 52 -4.32 1.45 -9.10
C THR A 52 -3.52 0.82 -7.95
N ARG A 53 -2.19 0.91 -7.98
CA ARG A 53 -1.34 0.38 -6.91
C ARG A 53 -1.50 1.17 -5.61
N LEU A 54 -1.48 2.49 -5.68
CA LEU A 54 -1.67 3.38 -4.52
C LEU A 54 -3.02 3.12 -3.85
N THR A 55 -4.11 3.17 -4.62
CA THR A 55 -5.47 2.94 -4.11
C THR A 55 -5.68 1.52 -3.58
N ARG A 56 -5.12 0.49 -4.23
CA ARG A 56 -5.15 -0.88 -3.69
C ARG A 56 -4.38 -1.01 -2.39
N THR A 57 -3.27 -0.29 -2.24
CA THR A 57 -2.46 -0.32 -1.02
C THR A 57 -3.22 0.29 0.14
N ALA A 58 -3.80 1.48 -0.04
CA ALA A 58 -4.66 2.12 0.96
C ALA A 58 -5.85 1.23 1.35
N ARG A 59 -6.58 0.69 0.36
CA ARG A 59 -7.72 -0.21 0.62
C ARG A 59 -7.32 -1.51 1.32
N ARG A 60 -6.15 -2.06 1.01
CA ARG A 60 -5.65 -3.26 1.69
C ARG A 60 -5.30 -2.97 3.14
N PHE A 61 -4.68 -1.83 3.41
CA PHE A 61 -4.39 -1.40 4.77
C PHE A 61 -5.68 -1.19 5.56
N ASP A 62 -6.61 -0.43 5.02
CA ASP A 62 -7.92 -0.17 5.62
C ASP A 62 -8.67 -1.47 5.96
N ARG A 63 -8.69 -2.43 5.02
CA ARG A 63 -9.28 -3.76 5.26
C ARG A 63 -8.57 -4.61 6.30
N LEU A 64 -7.28 -4.38 6.58
CA LEU A 64 -6.57 -5.10 7.64
C LEU A 64 -6.83 -4.46 9.00
N VAL A 65 -6.86 -3.13 9.03
CA VAL A 65 -7.05 -2.34 10.23
C VAL A 65 -8.49 -2.41 10.72
N LEU A 66 -9.46 -2.27 9.81
CA LEU A 66 -10.89 -2.34 10.12
C LEU A 66 -11.42 -3.77 10.14
N ARG A 67 -10.59 -4.79 9.92
CA ARG A 67 -11.06 -6.18 10.01
C ARG A 67 -11.27 -6.51 11.49
N PRO A 68 -12.50 -6.71 11.98
CA PRO A 68 -12.67 -7.48 13.20
C PRO A 68 -12.04 -8.86 12.96
N ALA A 69 -11.41 -9.43 14.00
CA ALA A 69 -10.76 -10.73 13.96
C ALA A 69 -11.74 -11.80 13.47
N ARG A 70 -11.85 -11.97 12.16
CA ARG A 70 -12.74 -12.95 11.56
C ARG A 70 -12.04 -14.30 11.71
N PRO A 71 -12.70 -15.32 12.29
CA PRO A 71 -12.10 -16.64 12.45
C PRO A 71 -11.60 -17.15 11.09
N PRO A 72 -10.51 -17.94 11.09
CA PRO A 72 -9.95 -18.48 9.86
C PRO A 72 -11.05 -19.24 9.11
N LYS A 73 -11.40 -18.75 7.93
CA LYS A 73 -12.28 -19.48 7.03
C LYS A 73 -11.56 -20.78 6.66
N PRO A 74 -12.21 -21.95 6.74
CA PRO A 74 -11.57 -23.20 6.34
C PRO A 74 -11.03 -23.01 4.92
N ARG A 75 -9.75 -23.32 4.72
CA ARG A 75 -9.24 -23.57 3.38
C ARG A 75 -10.07 -24.73 2.87
N ALA A 76 -11.04 -24.44 2.01
CA ALA A 76 -11.56 -25.45 1.13
C ALA A 76 -10.37 -25.84 0.25
N ASP A 77 -9.88 -27.05 0.44
CA ASP A 77 -9.03 -27.75 -0.51
C ASP A 77 -9.67 -27.59 -1.89
N SER A 78 -9.08 -26.73 -2.71
CA SER A 78 -9.28 -26.76 -4.15
C SER A 78 -7.96 -27.18 -4.76
N ALA A 79 -7.54 -28.38 -4.37
CA ALA A 79 -6.59 -29.19 -5.09
C ALA A 79 -7.34 -30.01 -6.17
N GLU A 80 -8.17 -29.37 -6.99
CA GLU A 80 -8.74 -30.03 -8.16
C GLU A 80 -9.24 -29.00 -9.18
N LYS A 81 -8.28 -28.48 -9.95
CA LYS A 81 -8.43 -27.95 -11.32
C LYS A 81 -7.05 -27.53 -11.83
N SER A 82 -6.11 -28.46 -11.74
CA SER A 82 -4.98 -28.49 -12.65
C SER A 82 -5.46 -29.20 -13.90
N GLN A 83 -5.07 -28.71 -15.08
CA GLN A 83 -5.28 -29.33 -16.39
C GLN A 83 -6.64 -29.09 -17.07
N LEU A 84 -6.92 -27.85 -17.47
CA LEU A 84 -7.38 -27.58 -18.84
C LEU A 84 -7.33 -26.07 -19.11
N SER A 85 -6.91 -25.71 -20.32
CA SER A 85 -6.84 -24.34 -20.87
C SER A 85 -5.55 -23.58 -20.57
N SER A 86 -4.45 -24.11 -21.13
CA SER A 86 -3.43 -23.25 -21.72
C SER A 86 -4.05 -22.59 -22.96
N VAL A 87 -4.78 -21.49 -22.76
CA VAL A 87 -5.13 -20.56 -23.83
C VAL A 87 -4.64 -19.21 -23.37
N ASP A 88 -3.66 -18.74 -24.12
CA ASP A 88 -3.08 -17.41 -24.20
C ASP A 88 -4.02 -16.30 -23.71
N ASN A 89 -4.03 -16.05 -22.40
CA ASN A 89 -4.53 -14.80 -21.86
C ASN A 89 -3.36 -13.84 -21.85
N ALA A 90 -3.11 -13.24 -23.01
CA ALA A 90 -2.36 -11.99 -23.16
C ALA A 90 -3.07 -10.90 -22.33
N ARG A 91 -2.93 -10.98 -21.01
CA ARG A 91 -3.33 -9.93 -20.09
C ARG A 91 -2.58 -8.69 -20.56
N PRO A 92 -3.26 -7.55 -20.84
CA PRO A 92 -2.57 -6.35 -21.26
C PRO A 92 -1.48 -6.08 -20.23
N ARG A 93 -0.21 -6.15 -20.68
CA ARG A 93 0.96 -5.87 -19.85
C ARG A 93 0.80 -4.43 -19.41
N SER A 94 0.18 -4.23 -18.24
CA SER A 94 0.13 -2.93 -17.60
C SER A 94 1.57 -2.45 -17.52
N ALA A 95 1.85 -1.24 -18.04
CA ALA A 95 3.19 -0.68 -18.06
C ALA A 95 3.85 -0.95 -16.69
N ALA A 96 4.94 -1.71 -16.70
CA ALA A 96 5.59 -2.12 -15.47
C ALA A 96 6.09 -0.87 -14.76
N LEU A 97 5.62 -0.65 -13.53
CA LEU A 97 6.08 0.49 -12.75
C LEU A 97 7.60 0.35 -12.52
N PRO A 98 8.34 1.46 -12.52
CA PRO A 98 9.75 1.45 -12.17
C PRO A 98 9.98 0.76 -10.81
N SER A 99 11.00 -0.08 -10.75
CA SER A 99 11.32 -0.90 -9.58
C SER A 99 12.37 -0.28 -8.64
N GLY A 100 13.00 0.83 -9.07
CA GLY A 100 14.06 1.51 -8.33
C GLY A 100 13.60 2.13 -7.01
N ARG A 101 14.45 2.18 -6.00
CA ARG A 101 14.15 2.91 -4.75
C ARG A 101 14.14 4.41 -5.02
N GLY A 102 13.18 5.14 -4.45
CA GLY A 102 13.07 6.59 -4.60
C GLY A 102 12.77 7.06 -6.02
N TRP A 103 12.35 6.18 -6.93
CA TRP A 103 12.09 6.56 -8.32
C TRP A 103 11.05 7.67 -8.42
N LEU A 104 10.04 7.66 -7.53
CA LEU A 104 8.99 8.66 -7.53
C LEU A 104 9.51 10.04 -7.07
N VAL A 105 10.50 10.05 -6.18
CA VAL A 105 11.21 11.28 -5.78
C VAL A 105 12.04 11.85 -6.92
N ARG A 106 12.66 10.99 -7.74
CA ARG A 106 13.41 11.45 -8.92
C ARG A 106 12.51 12.14 -9.95
N GLU A 107 11.29 11.65 -10.15
CA GLU A 107 10.35 12.21 -11.13
C GLU A 107 9.55 13.43 -10.60
N LEU A 108 9.15 13.39 -9.33
CA LEU A 108 8.30 14.45 -8.73
C LEU A 108 9.09 15.51 -7.96
N GLY A 109 10.36 15.25 -7.60
CA GLY A 109 11.19 16.17 -6.84
C GLY A 109 10.68 16.39 -5.40
N TYR A 110 10.76 17.63 -4.93
CA TYR A 110 10.50 18.00 -3.52
C TYR A 110 9.08 17.63 -3.03
N GLU A 111 8.09 17.62 -3.91
CA GLU A 111 6.71 17.29 -3.53
C GLU A 111 6.60 15.83 -3.07
N ALA A 112 7.26 14.90 -3.76
CA ALA A 112 7.31 13.50 -3.34
C ALA A 112 8.14 13.31 -2.06
N VAL A 113 9.16 14.12 -1.83
CA VAL A 113 9.90 14.13 -0.56
C VAL A 113 8.98 14.53 0.59
N ALA A 114 8.16 15.57 0.41
CA ALA A 114 7.20 16.01 1.42
C ALA A 114 6.19 14.89 1.79
N PHE A 115 5.66 14.18 0.80
CA PHE A 115 4.81 13.01 1.06
C PHE A 115 5.58 11.85 1.72
N GLY A 116 6.85 11.65 1.37
CA GLY A 116 7.73 10.69 2.04
C GLY A 116 7.90 11.00 3.53
N LEU A 117 8.16 12.27 3.87
CA LEU A 117 8.30 12.73 5.25
C LEU A 117 6.98 12.63 6.03
N GLN A 118 5.84 12.97 5.42
CA GLN A 118 4.52 12.79 6.05
C GLN A 118 4.23 11.31 6.35
N LEU A 119 4.59 10.42 5.42
CA LEU A 119 4.44 8.98 5.62
C LEU A 119 5.38 8.48 6.73
N GLU A 120 6.63 8.93 6.74
CA GLU A 120 7.61 8.58 7.78
C GLU A 120 7.18 9.07 9.16
N ALA A 121 6.68 10.31 9.27
CA ALA A 121 6.15 10.86 10.50
C ALA A 121 4.95 10.04 11.02
N LEU A 122 4.00 9.69 10.13
CA LEU A 122 2.86 8.83 10.49
C LEU A 122 3.33 7.44 10.92
N LEU A 123 4.34 6.88 10.25
CA LEU A 123 4.92 5.58 10.60
C LEU A 123 5.67 5.64 11.94
N ALA A 124 6.29 6.76 12.29
CA ALA A 124 6.99 6.96 13.55
C ALA A 124 6.04 7.12 14.75
N GLU A 125 4.75 7.41 14.52
CA GLU A 125 3.76 7.53 15.60
C GLU A 125 3.68 6.21 16.41
N PRO A 126 3.73 6.25 17.76
CA PRO A 126 3.70 5.05 18.60
C PRO A 126 2.46 4.18 18.37
N ALA A 127 1.31 4.79 18.10
CA ALA A 127 0.07 4.08 17.80
C ALA A 127 0.18 3.29 16.47
N MET A 128 0.80 3.88 15.45
CA MET A 128 1.05 3.21 14.17
C MET A 128 2.06 2.07 14.34
N GLN A 129 3.15 2.27 15.09
CA GLN A 129 4.12 1.23 15.41
C GLN A 129 3.48 0.05 16.15
N ALA A 130 2.63 0.32 17.16
CA ALA A 130 1.90 -0.70 17.90
C ALA A 130 0.97 -1.51 16.97
N MET A 131 0.27 -0.84 16.05
CA MET A 131 -0.54 -1.52 15.03
C MET A 131 0.30 -2.37 14.07
N LEU A 132 1.44 -1.87 13.59
CA LEU A 132 2.32 -2.61 12.69
C LEU A 132 2.96 -3.82 13.37
N ALA A 133 3.29 -3.71 14.65
CA ALA A 133 3.80 -4.82 15.46
C ALA A 133 2.75 -5.93 15.63
N ALA A 134 1.50 -5.57 15.88
CA ALA A 134 0.41 -6.52 16.00
C ALA A 134 -0.04 -7.11 14.65
N LEU A 135 0.12 -6.35 13.55
CA LEU A 135 -0.28 -6.73 12.20
C LEU A 135 0.93 -6.66 11.23
N PRO A 136 1.84 -7.64 11.26
CA PRO A 136 3.02 -7.64 10.37
C PRO A 136 2.67 -7.64 8.87
N GLY A 137 1.43 -8.04 8.51
CA GLY A 137 0.90 -7.91 7.16
C GLY A 137 0.74 -6.46 6.69
N ALA A 138 0.45 -5.53 7.60
CA ALA A 138 0.29 -4.11 7.29
C ALA A 138 1.63 -3.49 6.86
N GLY A 139 2.73 -3.79 7.56
CA GLY A 139 4.07 -3.33 7.17
C GLY A 139 4.48 -3.82 5.77
N ARG A 140 4.13 -5.07 5.41
CA ARG A 140 4.40 -5.62 4.08
C ARG A 140 3.64 -4.90 2.96
N ILE A 141 2.46 -4.36 3.25
CA ILE A 141 1.65 -3.59 2.30
C ILE A 141 2.22 -2.19 2.09
N LEU A 142 2.81 -1.58 3.13
CA LEU A 142 3.41 -0.25 3.06
C LEU A 142 4.81 -0.24 2.45
N ARG A 143 5.59 -1.32 2.60
CA ARG A 143 6.96 -1.44 2.04
C ARG A 143 7.10 -1.00 0.58
N PRO A 144 6.22 -1.39 -0.36
CA PRO A 144 6.26 -0.88 -1.72
C PRO A 144 6.16 0.65 -1.81
N LEU A 145 5.29 1.29 -1.02
CA LEU A 145 5.17 2.74 -0.99
C LEU A 145 6.46 3.39 -0.47
N CYS A 146 6.98 2.88 0.66
CA CYS A 146 8.24 3.35 1.23
C CYS A 146 9.38 3.23 0.22
N ARG A 147 9.48 2.11 -0.51
CA ARG A 147 10.51 1.94 -1.55
C ARG A 147 10.34 2.94 -2.70
N MET A 148 9.13 3.20 -3.16
CA MET A 148 8.89 4.16 -4.27
C MET A 148 9.26 5.60 -3.86
N LEU A 149 8.98 5.96 -2.60
CA LEU A 149 9.27 7.27 -2.02
C LEU A 149 10.70 7.39 -1.44
N GLY A 150 11.44 6.29 -1.33
CA GLY A 150 12.78 6.30 -0.75
C GLY A 150 12.83 6.31 0.78
N VAL A 151 11.69 6.21 1.47
CA VAL A 151 11.59 6.14 2.93
C VAL A 151 12.23 4.85 3.46
N SER A 152 12.85 4.90 4.64
CA SER A 152 13.60 3.80 5.27
C SER A 152 12.81 3.13 6.40
#